data_AF-A0A5K8A356-F1
#
_entry.id   AF-A0A5K8A356-F1
#
_cell.length_a   1.000
_cell.length_b   1.000
_cell.length_c   1.000
_cell.angle_alpha   90.00
_cell.angle_beta   90.00
_cell.angle_gamma   90.00
#
_symmetry.space_group_name_H-M   'P 1'
#
loop_
_entity.id
_entity.type
_entity.pdbx_description
1 polymer ?
#
loop_
_entity_poly.entity_id
_entity_poly.type
_entity_poly.pdbx_seq_one_letter_code
_entity_poly.pdbx_strand_id
1 'polypeptide(L)'
;MTTHSHQFVEKFDGFVGFGLSAESDMDTVIYYLQKFSDDQLMALLRKRLTDEDREAIFDLLSGLLRRHLSEPEYHRYFLKE
;
A
#
# COMPACT_ATOMS: atom_id res chain seq x y z
N MET A 1 -8.14 -7.57 18.59
CA MET A 1 -8.12 -7.52 17.11
C MET A 1 -7.19 -6.41 16.72
N THR A 2 -6.31 -6.59 15.73
CA THR A 2 -5.43 -5.53 15.23
C THR A 2 -6.25 -4.53 14.42
N THR A 3 -5.93 -3.24 14.53
CA THR A 3 -6.66 -2.16 13.83
C THR A 3 -6.47 -2.22 12.31
N HIS A 4 -5.35 -2.77 11.84
CA HIS A 4 -5.03 -2.94 10.42
C HIS A 4 -5.41 -4.33 9.90
N SER A 5 -5.87 -4.40 8.66
CA SER A 5 -6.34 -5.63 7.98
C SER A 5 -5.63 -5.78 6.63
N HIS A 6 -4.56 -6.56 6.59
CA HIS A 6 -3.82 -6.91 5.37
C HIS A 6 -4.21 -8.32 4.91
N GLN A 7 -5.44 -8.48 4.45
CA GLN A 7 -6.00 -9.80 4.11
C GLN A 7 -6.16 -10.03 2.61
N PHE A 8 -5.86 -9.04 1.76
CA PHE A 8 -6.05 -9.18 0.32
C PHE A 8 -5.14 -10.26 -0.23
N VAL A 9 -3.85 -10.22 0.12
CA VAL A 9 -2.84 -11.19 -0.36
C VAL A 9 -3.08 -12.63 0.12
N GLU A 10 -3.89 -12.81 1.16
CA GLU A 10 -4.26 -14.13 1.70
C GLU A 10 -5.56 -14.67 1.10
N LYS A 11 -6.39 -13.79 0.53
CA LYS A 11 -7.73 -14.13 0.02
C LYS A 11 -7.83 -14.06 -1.51
N PHE A 12 -6.94 -13.32 -2.15
CA PHE A 12 -6.95 -13.10 -3.58
C PHE A 12 -6.51 -14.38 -4.30
N ASP A 13 -7.40 -14.93 -5.13
CA ASP A 13 -7.21 -16.11 -5.98
C ASP A 13 -7.12 -15.75 -7.47
N GLY A 14 -7.15 -14.45 -7.80
CA GLY A 14 -7.04 -13.92 -9.14
C GLY A 14 -5.61 -13.91 -9.70
N PHE A 15 -5.46 -13.36 -10.90
CA PHE A 15 -4.17 -13.23 -11.56
C PHE A 15 -3.54 -11.87 -11.31
N VAL A 16 -2.27 -11.85 -10.92
CA VAL A 16 -1.47 -10.63 -10.81
C VAL A 16 -0.90 -10.30 -12.19
N GLY A 17 -1.44 -9.26 -12.82
CA GLY A 17 -1.05 -8.82 -14.16
C GLY A 17 -1.38 -7.35 -14.41
N PHE A 18 -0.33 -6.54 -14.55
CA PHE A 18 -0.44 -5.12 -14.87
C PHE A 18 -0.48 -4.89 -16.40
N GLY A 19 -1.34 -3.99 -16.86
CA GLY A 19 -1.57 -3.62 -18.26
C GLY A 19 -2.66 -4.41 -18.98
N LEU A 20 -3.37 -5.32 -18.30
CA LEU A 20 -4.41 -6.16 -18.93
C LEU A 20 -5.80 -5.51 -18.84
N SER A 21 -6.11 -4.86 -17.73
CA SER A 21 -7.36 -4.14 -17.48
C SER A 21 -7.21 -3.22 -16.27
N ALA A 22 -8.03 -2.17 -16.18
CA ALA A 22 -7.99 -1.27 -15.02
C ALA A 22 -8.25 -2.01 -13.69
N GLU A 23 -9.07 -3.06 -13.72
CA GLU A 23 -9.36 -3.89 -12.55
C GLU A 23 -8.14 -4.73 -12.14
N SER A 24 -7.55 -5.48 -13.07
CA SER A 24 -6.35 -6.28 -12.82
C SER A 24 -5.14 -5.43 -12.41
N ASP A 25 -5.06 -4.20 -12.91
CA ASP A 25 -4.02 -3.25 -12.53
C ASP A 25 -4.15 -2.87 -11.06
N MET A 26 -5.37 -2.56 -10.62
CA MET A 26 -5.63 -2.25 -9.22
C MET A 26 -5.41 -3.45 -8.30
N ASP A 27 -5.84 -4.65 -8.70
CA ASP A 27 -5.56 -5.87 -7.95
C ASP A 27 -4.06 -6.11 -7.80
N THR A 28 -3.31 -5.90 -8.89
CA THR A 28 -1.85 -6.01 -8.89
C THR A 28 -1.21 -4.98 -7.95
N VAL A 29 -1.66 -3.73 -7.98
CA VAL A 29 -1.16 -2.67 -7.08
C VAL A 29 -1.45 -3.02 -5.61
N ILE A 30 -2.67 -3.45 -5.26
CA ILE A 30 -3.01 -3.84 -3.89
C ILE A 30 -2.17 -5.04 -3.44
N TYR A 31 -2.01 -6.04 -4.31
CA TYR A 31 -1.18 -7.22 -4.05
C TYR A 31 0.26 -6.82 -3.71
N TYR A 32 0.89 -5.98 -4.55
CA TYR A 32 2.25 -5.52 -4.33
C TYR A 32 2.37 -4.66 -3.07
N LEU A 33 1.43 -3.74 -2.82
CA LEU A 33 1.47 -2.89 -1.62
C LEU A 33 1.40 -3.71 -0.34
N GLN A 34 0.51 -4.71 -0.26
CA GLN A 34 0.40 -5.56 0.93
C GLN A 34 1.60 -6.50 1.10
N LYS A 35 2.14 -7.08 0.02
CA LYS A 35 3.39 -7.88 0.10
C LYS A 35 4.58 -7.01 0.48
N PHE A 36 4.68 -5.80 -0.06
CA PHE A 36 5.73 -4.84 0.24
C PHE A 36 5.70 -4.41 1.70
N SER A 37 4.51 -4.12 2.23
CA SER A 37 4.31 -3.65 3.60
C SER A 37 4.36 -4.76 4.66
N ASP A 38 4.72 -5.99 4.30
CA ASP A 38 4.90 -7.08 5.27
C ASP A 38 5.98 -6.72 6.29
N ASP A 39 5.74 -7.03 7.57
CA ASP A 39 6.63 -6.63 8.66
C ASP A 39 8.05 -7.20 8.52
N GLN A 40 8.19 -8.44 8.06
CA GLN A 40 9.51 -9.07 7.88
C GLN A 40 10.26 -8.45 6.71
N LEU A 41 9.56 -8.21 5.60
CA LEU A 41 10.16 -7.55 4.44
C LEU A 41 10.55 -6.10 4.76
N MET A 42 9.68 -5.33 5.41
CA MET A 42 9.96 -3.95 5.80
C MET A 42 11.11 -3.85 6.81
N ALA A 43 11.25 -4.81 7.73
CA ALA A 43 12.40 -4.88 8.63
C ALA A 43 13.74 -5.07 7.88
N LEU A 44 13.72 -5.81 6.76
CA LEU A 44 14.86 -5.95 5.87
C LEU A 44 15.10 -4.69 5.03
N LEU A 45 14.04 -4.17 4.38
CA LEU A 45 14.12 -3.03 3.48
C LEU A 45 14.49 -1.74 4.19
N ARG A 46 14.06 -1.52 5.44
CA ARG A 46 14.43 -0.34 6.24
C ARG A 46 15.95 -0.17 6.37
N LYS A 47 16.72 -1.26 6.31
CA LYS A 47 18.19 -1.24 6.35
C LYS A 47 18.85 -1.02 4.99
N ARG A 48 18.08 -1.11 3.90
CA ARG A 48 18.57 -1.12 2.51
C ARG A 48 18.12 0.09 1.70
N LEU A 49 16.90 0.59 1.94
CA LEU A 49 16.36 1.78 1.27
C LEU A 49 17.24 2.98 1.59
N THR A 50 17.64 3.71 0.55
CA THR A 50 18.36 4.98 0.69
C THR A 50 17.43 6.06 1.21
N ASP A 51 17.96 7.25 1.47
CA ASP A 51 17.12 8.37 1.89
C ASP A 51 16.22 8.82 0.72
N GLU A 52 16.72 8.79 -0.51
CA GLU A 52 15.95 9.09 -1.72
C GLU A 52 14.81 8.08 -1.94
N ASP A 53 15.04 6.79 -1.70
CA ASP A 53 13.99 5.77 -1.80
C ASP A 53 12.85 6.04 -0.80
N ARG A 54 13.20 6.43 0.43
CA ARG A 54 12.22 6.71 1.50
C ARG A 54 11.42 7.96 1.19
N GLU A 55 12.07 9.02 0.70
CA GLU A 55 11.43 10.26 0.28
C GLU A 55 10.47 9.99 -0.89
N ALA A 56 10.89 9.22 -1.91
CA ALA A 56 10.04 8.87 -3.04
C ALA A 56 8.79 8.09 -2.63
N ILE A 57 8.90 7.13 -1.71
CA ILE A 57 7.75 6.39 -1.17
C ILE A 57 6.82 7.34 -0.41
N PHE A 58 7.37 8.19 0.46
CA PHE A 58 6.58 9.14 1.24
C PHE A 58 5.82 10.12 0.36
N ASP A 59 6.48 10.72 -0.63
CA ASP A 59 5.89 11.70 -1.53
C ASP A 59 4.78 11.07 -2.39
N LEU A 60 5.00 9.86 -2.90
CA LEU A 60 3.98 9.14 -3.67
C LEU A 60 2.74 8.87 -2.83
N LEU A 61 2.91 8.27 -1.64
CA LEU A 61 1.79 7.88 -0.79
C LEU A 61 1.05 9.10 -0.23
N SER A 62 1.77 10.07 0.33
CA SER A 62 1.16 11.29 0.88
C SER A 62 0.46 12.12 -0.19
N GLY A 63 1.05 12.22 -1.39
CA GLY A 63 0.45 12.90 -2.54
C GLY A 63 -0.81 12.20 -3.06
N LEU A 64 -0.87 10.87 -3.04
CA LEU A 64 -2.09 10.11 -3.39
C LEU A 64 -3.18 10.29 -2.33
N LEU A 65 -2.84 10.16 -1.05
CA LEU A 65 -3.79 10.34 0.05
C LEU A 65 -4.43 11.74 0.01
N ARG A 66 -3.61 12.79 -0.16
CA ARG A 66 -4.09 14.18 -0.24
C ARG A 66 -4.99 14.44 -1.46
N ARG A 67 -4.76 13.76 -2.58
CA ARG A 67 -5.55 13.95 -3.80
C ARG A 67 -6.90 13.23 -3.76
N HIS A 68 -6.97 12.11 -3.05
CA HIS A 68 -8.12 11.20 -3.13
C HIS A 68 -8.95 11.10 -1.86
N LEU A 69 -8.45 11.56 -0.71
CA LEU A 69 -9.20 11.55 0.54
C LEU A 69 -9.56 12.96 0.97
N SER A 70 -10.81 13.14 1.41
CA SER A 70 -11.18 14.26 2.27
C SER A 70 -10.58 14.10 3.67
N GLU A 71 -10.55 15.18 4.45
CA GLU A 71 -10.05 15.14 5.83
C GLU A 71 -10.78 14.09 6.69
N PRO A 72 -12.13 13.99 6.71
CA PRO A 72 -12.81 12.92 7.45
C PRO A 72 -12.43 11.51 6.99
N GLU A 73 -12.20 11.30 5.69
CA GLU A 73 -11.80 10.00 5.16
C GLU A 73 -10.36 9.66 5.52
N TYR A 74 -9.46 10.64 5.53
CA TYR A 74 -8.08 10.47 5.98
C TYR A 74 -8.03 10.02 7.45
N HIS A 75 -8.75 10.70 8.33
CA HIS A 75 -8.85 10.32 9.75
C HIS A 75 -9.44 8.92 9.91
N ARG A 76 -10.60 8.67 9.29
CA ARG A 76 -11.30 7.39 9.44
C ARG A 76 -10.54 6.20 8.85
N TYR A 77 -10.01 6.32 7.63
CA TYR A 77 -9.50 5.18 6.88
C TYR A 77 -7.99 5.01 7.00
N PHE A 78 -7.21 6.09 7.06
CA PHE A 78 -5.75 6.04 7.15
C PHE A 78 -5.26 6.10 8.60
N LEU A 79 -5.62 7.15 9.35
CA LEU A 79 -5.19 7.30 10.75
C LEU A 79 -5.90 6.34 11.72
N LYS A 80 -7.12 5.92 11.37
CA LYS A 80 -7.99 5.09 12.24
C LYS A 80 -8.36 5.80 13.54
N GLU A 81 -8.58 7.11 13.47
CA GLU A 81 -8.94 8.01 14.59
C GLU A 81 -10.33 8.62 14.39
#